data_AF-A0A3A4U0M4-F1
#
_entry.id   AF-A0A3A4U0M4-F1
#
_cell.length_a   1.000
_cell.length_b   1.000
_cell.length_c   1.000
_cell.angle_alpha   90.00
_cell.angle_beta   90.00
_cell.angle_gamma   90.00
#
_symmetry.space_group_name_H-M   'P 1'
#
loop_
_entity.id
_entity.type
_entity.pdbx_description
1 polymer ?
#
loop_
_entity_poly.entity_id
_entity_poly.type
_entity_poly.pdbx_seq_one_letter_code
_entity_poly.pdbx_strand_id
1 'polypeptide(L)'
;MLTAAECLEIIENAYPDLWVYTYSFDNKGQNNDVLIVNEEIVFRFPRTARAAERLGIEAAVLGRLQDRVTLPIPNPLYLSLPGDRKSST
;
A
#
# COMPACT_ATOMS: atom_id res chain seq x y z
N MET A 1 -1.80 -4.58 -15.05
CA MET A 1 -2.72 -4.61 -13.90
C MET A 1 -2.32 -5.83 -13.10
N LEU A 2 -2.22 -5.71 -11.78
CA LEU A 2 -1.93 -6.84 -10.92
C LEU A 2 -3.22 -7.62 -10.63
N THR A 3 -3.09 -8.91 -10.39
CA THR A 3 -4.12 -9.76 -9.81
C THR A 3 -4.10 -9.67 -8.29
N ALA A 4 -5.17 -10.13 -7.65
CA ALA A 4 -5.22 -10.21 -6.18
C ALA A 4 -4.09 -11.09 -5.61
N ALA A 5 -3.78 -12.22 -6.29
CA ALA A 5 -2.73 -13.14 -5.87
C ALA A 5 -1.33 -12.51 -5.95
N GLU A 6 -1.02 -11.81 -7.04
CA GLU A 6 0.26 -11.10 -7.17
C GLU A 6 0.40 -9.98 -6.12
N CYS A 7 -0.69 -9.27 -5.81
CA CYS A 7 -0.68 -8.25 -4.75
C CYS A 7 -0.42 -8.87 -3.38
N LEU A 8 -1.04 -10.02 -3.08
CA LEU A 8 -0.85 -10.74 -1.83
C LEU A 8 0.60 -11.22 -1.68
N GLU A 9 1.16 -11.84 -2.74
CA GLU A 9 2.56 -12.29 -2.75
C GLU A 9 3.54 -11.12 -2.49
N ILE A 10 3.29 -9.94 -3.06
CA ILE A 10 4.10 -8.75 -2.80
C ILE A 10 4.05 -8.36 -1.32
N ILE A 11 2.86 -8.40 -0.70
CA ILE A 11 2.67 -8.04 0.71
C ILE A 11 3.38 -9.03 1.62
N GLU A 12 3.19 -10.33 1.40
CA GLU A 12 3.81 -11.40 2.21
C GLU A 12 5.34 -11.33 2.14
N ASN A 13 5.89 -11.02 0.97
CA ASN A 13 7.34 -10.85 0.80
C ASN A 13 7.88 -9.58 1.46
N ALA A 14 7.13 -8.47 1.41
CA ALA A 14 7.55 -7.19 1.97
C ALA A 14 7.37 -7.15 3.50
N TYR A 15 6.36 -7.84 4.01
CA TYR A 15 5.93 -7.81 5.42
C TYR A 15 5.65 -9.23 5.92
N PRO A 16 6.70 -10.06 6.14
CA PRO A 16 6.53 -11.45 6.55
C PRO A 16 5.84 -11.60 7.93
N ASP A 17 5.88 -10.57 8.76
CA ASP A 17 5.23 -10.55 10.08
C ASP A 17 3.74 -10.15 10.00
N LEU A 18 3.26 -9.72 8.83
CA LEU A 18 1.84 -9.41 8.63
C LEU A 18 1.05 -10.69 8.36
N TRP A 19 0.32 -11.16 9.36
CA TRP A 19 -0.58 -12.29 9.19
C TRP A 19 -1.82 -11.91 8.37
N VAL A 20 -1.95 -12.46 7.17
CA VAL A 20 -3.13 -12.26 6.31
C VAL A 20 -4.10 -13.42 6.51
N TYR A 21 -5.31 -13.12 7.01
CA TYR A 21 -6.38 -14.13 7.17
C TYR A 21 -7.59 -13.88 6.26
N THR A 22 -7.81 -12.64 5.81
CA THR A 22 -8.77 -12.29 4.75
C THR A 22 -8.20 -11.25 3.81
N TYR A 23 -8.67 -11.24 2.57
CA TYR A 23 -8.40 -10.15 1.64
C TYR A 23 -9.57 -9.95 0.67
N SER A 24 -9.73 -8.72 0.18
CA SER A 24 -10.63 -8.40 -0.93
C SER A 24 -9.92 -7.47 -1.92
N PHE A 25 -10.22 -7.66 -3.20
CA PHE A 25 -9.56 -6.95 -4.28
C PHE A 25 -10.52 -5.96 -4.93
N ASP A 26 -10.13 -4.69 -4.95
CA ASP A 26 -10.83 -3.62 -5.66
C ASP A 26 -9.94 -3.07 -6.77
N ASN A 27 -10.27 -3.45 -8.00
CA ASN A 27 -9.58 -3.02 -9.21
C ASN A 27 -10.33 -1.92 -9.98
N LYS A 28 -11.41 -1.36 -9.40
CA LYS A 28 -12.26 -0.35 -10.06
C LYS A 28 -11.57 1.02 -10.16
N GLY A 29 -10.47 1.22 -9.43
CA GLY A 29 -9.67 2.43 -9.50
C GLY A 29 -8.93 2.60 -10.83
N GLN A 30 -8.83 3.84 -11.33
CA GLN A 30 -8.06 4.14 -12.56
C GLN A 30 -6.55 4.13 -12.32
N ASN A 31 -6.11 4.51 -11.12
CA ASN A 31 -4.69 4.78 -10.83
C ASN A 31 -4.00 3.68 -10.02
N ASN A 32 -4.75 2.94 -9.20
CA ASN A 32 -4.21 1.95 -8.27
C ASN A 32 -5.02 0.65 -8.35
N ASP A 33 -4.33 -0.48 -8.25
CA ASP A 33 -4.92 -1.73 -7.81
C ASP A 33 -5.00 -1.70 -6.28
N VAL A 34 -6.14 -2.03 -5.69
CA VAL A 34 -6.36 -1.93 -4.23
C VAL A 34 -6.62 -3.31 -3.66
N LEU A 35 -5.83 -3.69 -2.65
CA LEU A 35 -6.07 -4.90 -1.87
C LEU A 35 -6.40 -4.48 -0.44
N ILE A 36 -7.59 -4.85 0.04
CA ILE A 36 -8.00 -4.63 1.42
C ILE A 36 -7.71 -5.92 2.17
N VAL A 37 -6.76 -5.87 3.09
CA VAL A 37 -6.28 -6.99 3.90
C VAL A 37 -6.91 -6.91 5.28
N ASN A 38 -7.38 -8.06 5.77
CA ASN A 38 -7.94 -8.23 7.11
C ASN A 38 -9.13 -7.29 7.41
N GLU A 39 -9.79 -6.75 6.37
CA GLU A 39 -10.85 -5.73 6.46
C GLU A 39 -10.43 -4.40 7.14
N GLU A 40 -9.14 -4.24 7.44
CA GLU A 40 -8.61 -3.13 8.24
C GLU A 40 -7.53 -2.32 7.49
N ILE A 41 -6.76 -2.97 6.62
CA ILE A 41 -5.59 -2.37 5.99
C ILE A 41 -5.82 -2.25 4.48
N VAL A 42 -5.67 -1.03 3.95
CA VAL A 42 -5.81 -0.76 2.52
C VAL A 42 -4.42 -0.64 1.87
N PHE A 43 -4.01 -1.66 1.13
CA PHE A 43 -2.83 -1.61 0.28
C PHE A 43 -3.18 -1.03 -1.09
N ARG A 44 -2.38 -0.07 -1.54
CA ARG A 44 -2.54 0.61 -2.83
C ARG A 44 -1.31 0.36 -3.70
N PHE A 45 -1.52 -0.30 -4.84
CA PHE A 45 -0.48 -0.63 -5.81
C PHE A 45 -0.62 0.31 -7.02
N PRO A 46 0.30 1.27 -7.21
CA PRO A 46 0.21 2.23 -8.29
C PRO A 46 0.42 1.56 -9.66
N ARG A 47 -0.47 1.85 -10.62
CA ARG A 47 -0.41 1.30 -11.99
C ARG A 47 0.59 2.00 -12.90
N THR A 48 1.09 3.18 -12.51
CA THR A 48 2.04 3.98 -13.29
C THR A 48 3.09 4.61 -12.39
N ALA A 49 4.26 4.95 -12.94
CA ALA A 49 5.31 5.66 -12.21
C ALA A 49 4.83 6.99 -11.62
N ARG A 50 3.99 7.74 -12.35
CA ARG A 50 3.37 8.97 -11.86
C ARG A 50 2.41 8.72 -10.70
N ALA A 51 1.63 7.64 -10.73
CA ALA A 51 0.78 7.27 -9.61
C ALA A 51 1.62 6.89 -8.37
N ALA A 52 2.76 6.21 -8.57
CA ALA A 52 3.68 5.85 -7.50
C ALA A 52 4.32 7.09 -6.84
N GLU A 53 4.80 8.04 -7.65
CA GLU A 53 5.34 9.31 -7.15
C GLU A 53 4.30 10.08 -6.32
N ARG A 54 3.07 10.21 -6.84
CA ARG A 54 1.99 10.88 -6.12
C ARG A 54 1.63 10.17 -4.81
N LEU A 55 1.59 8.84 -4.80
CA LEU A 55 1.31 8.06 -3.61
C LEU A 55 2.42 8.22 -2.55
N GLY A 56 3.68 8.29 -2.98
CA GLY A 56 4.81 8.59 -2.09
C GLY A 56 4.71 9.98 -1.46
N ILE A 57 4.34 11.00 -2.24
CA ILE A 57 4.09 12.35 -1.73
C ILE A 57 2.92 12.34 -0.74
N GLU A 58 1.81 11.65 -1.07
CA GLU A 58 0.64 11.52 -0.20
C GLU A 58 1.02 10.91 1.15
N ALA A 59 1.77 9.79 1.16
CA ALA A 59 2.24 9.15 2.38
C ALA A 59 3.11 10.09 3.22
N ALA A 60 4.02 10.84 2.59
CA ALA A 60 4.89 11.79 3.26
C ALA A 60 4.13 13.00 3.84
N VAL A 61 3.02 13.40 3.24
CA VAL A 61 2.14 14.46 3.75
C VAL A 61 1.27 13.93 4.89
N LEU A 62 0.61 12.78 4.70
CA LEU A 62 -0.24 12.16 5.71
C LEU A 62 0.52 11.85 7.00
N GLY A 63 1.75 11.34 6.88
CA GLY A 63 2.61 11.07 8.04
C GLY A 63 2.95 12.33 8.85
N ARG A 64 3.10 13.49 8.18
CA ARG A 64 3.34 14.77 8.86
C ARG A 64 2.08 15.39 9.48
N LEU A 65 0.91 15.01 8.98
CA LEU A 65 -0.38 15.57 9.37
C LEU A 65 -1.08 14.80 10.50
N GLN A 66 -0.70 13.54 10.80
CA GLN A 66 -1.40 12.69 11.77
C GLN A 66 -1.76 13.42 13.08
N ASP A 67 -0.78 14.11 13.69
CA ASP A 67 -0.97 14.77 14.98
C ASP A 67 -1.35 16.27 14.86
N ARG A 68 -1.72 16.73 13.66
CA ARG A 68 -1.94 18.15 13.36
C ARG A 68 -3.35 18.48 12.90
N VAL A 69 -4.23 17.48 12.83
CA VAL A 69 -5.60 17.62 12.34
C VAL A 69 -6.59 17.01 13.33
N THR A 70 -7.81 17.53 13.36
CA THR A 70 -8.87 17.07 14.28
C THR A 70 -9.75 15.99 13.69
N LEU A 71 -9.72 15.81 12.36
CA LEU A 71 -10.46 14.76 11.66
C LEU A 71 -9.56 13.55 11.45
N PRO A 72 -10.09 12.32 11.55
CA PRO A 72 -9.32 11.12 11.26
C PRO A 72 -8.90 11.13 9.79
N ILE A 73 -7.61 10.93 9.54
CA ILE A 73 -7.02 10.80 8.22
C ILE A 73 -6.34 9.43 8.09
N PRO A 74 -6.15 8.90 6.87
CA PRO A 74 -5.42 7.65 6.68
C PRO A 74 -4.00 7.75 7.25
N ASN A 75 -3.58 6.71 7.98
CA ASN A 75 -2.22 6.58 8.50
C ASN A 75 -1.41 5.59 7.65
N PRO A 76 -0.36 6.01 6.95
CA PRO A 76 0.47 5.11 6.14
C PRO A 76 1.38 4.25 7.04
N LEU A 77 0.87 3.09 7.47
CA LEU A 77 1.59 2.13 8.32
C LEU A 77 2.64 1.31 7.56
N TYR A 78 2.34 0.99 6.30
CA TYR A 78 3.17 0.16 5.43
C TYR A 78 3.53 0.94 4.18
N LEU A 79 4.83 1.09 3.90
CA LEU A 79 5.33 1.81 2.72
C LEU A 79 6.57 1.10 2.19
N SER A 80 6.47 0.58 0.96
CA SER A 80 7.61 0.04 0.21
C SER A 80 7.83 0.87 -1.04
N LEU A 81 9.03 1.44 -1.20
CA LEU A 81 9.38 2.27 -2.36
C LEU A 81 10.18 1.47 -3.39
N PRO A 82 10.15 1.86 -4.69
CA PRO A 82 11.00 1.23 -5.70
C PRO A 82 12.49 1.38 -5.32
N GLY A 83 13.12 0.27 -4.93
CA GLY A 83 14.49 0.24 -4.39
C GLY A 83 14.62 -0.51 -3.07
N ASP A 84 13.50 -0.76 -2.38
CA ASP A 84 13.46 -1.47 -1.09
C ASP A 84 13.55 -3.01 -1.23
N ARG A 85 13.85 -3.51 -2.45
CA ARG A 85 14.16 -4.92 -2.65
C ARG A 85 15.48 -5.21 -1.95
N LYS A 86 15.42 -5.98 -0.86
CA LYS A 86 16.64 -6.61 -0.32
C LYS A 86 17.31 -7.35 -1.47
N SER A 87 18.53 -6.93 -1.76
CA SER A 87 19.46 -7.65 -2.62
C SER A 87 19.78 -8.96 -1.91
N SER A 88 18.97 -9.99 -2.12
CA SER A 88 19.32 -11.34 -1.67
C SER A 88 20.51 -11.79 -2.52
N THR A 89 21.66 -11.89 -1.85
CA THR A 89 22.89 -12.53 -2.32
C THR A 89 22.67 -14.02 -2.49
#